data_AF-A0A225WIY1-F1
#
_entry.id   AF-A0A225WIY1-F1
#
_cell.length_a   1.000
_cell.length_b   1.000
_cell.length_c   1.000
_cell.angle_alpha   90.00
_cell.angle_beta   90.00
_cell.angle_gamma   90.00
#
_symmetry.space_group_name_H-M   'P 1'
#
loop_
_entity.id
_entity.type
_entity.pdbx_description
1 polymer ?
#
loop_
_entity_poly.entity_id
_entity_poly.type
_entity_poly.pdbx_seq_one_letter_code
_entity_poly.pdbx_strand_id
1 'polypeptide(L)'
;MDSMKTKSKGGARYVLGFVDDYSRYVVTYFLKKKSDVANKFKLFLTMHKNQWGERIKCLRSENGNEFVKKSMDKIRQQYGIIHQKPVPYSLQQNNVSKHMNRTIMVKTRSMLQYKGVSAMWWAEAVKTTMYLINQSTNSKRSTTPPYDLSFKTKPRLNHLRVFGPIGYAHVDKSKRTKLEAKMFKCMFLGYTEDSKGYRVYDLESNKVKIGKGG
;
A
#
# COMPACT_ATOMS: atom_id res chain seq x y z
N MET A 1 11.83 6.80 8.44
CA MET A 1 11.13 6.82 7.13
C MET A 1 11.99 7.58 6.15
N ASP A 2 12.60 6.84 5.25
CA ASP A 2 13.63 7.37 4.38
C ASP A 2 13.03 7.82 3.06
N SER A 3 13.68 8.81 2.43
CA SER A 3 13.24 9.26 1.12
C SER A 3 13.64 8.23 0.07
N MET A 4 12.74 7.90 -0.83
CA MET A 4 13.07 7.22 -2.07
C MET A 4 13.97 8.13 -2.91
N LYS A 5 15.01 7.54 -3.53
CA LYS A 5 15.94 8.25 -4.41
C LYS A 5 15.21 8.87 -5.61
N THR A 6 14.32 8.08 -6.22
CA THR A 6 13.50 8.50 -7.38
C THR A 6 12.11 8.92 -6.90
N LYS A 7 11.62 10.07 -7.38
CA LYS A 7 10.23 10.51 -7.17
C LYS A 7 9.29 9.59 -7.96
N SER A 8 8.18 9.16 -7.37
CA SER A 8 7.22 8.32 -8.09
C SER A 8 6.51 9.11 -9.20
N LYS A 9 5.85 8.43 -10.14
CA LYS A 9 5.01 9.08 -11.18
C LYS A 9 3.94 10.00 -10.58
N GLY A 10 3.34 9.62 -9.43
CA GLY A 10 2.38 10.44 -8.68
C GLY A 10 3.01 11.52 -7.80
N GLY A 11 4.33 11.64 -7.82
CA GLY A 11 5.10 12.66 -7.12
C GLY A 11 5.48 12.35 -5.69
N ALA A 12 5.22 11.13 -5.20
CA ALA A 12 5.58 10.73 -3.85
C ALA A 12 7.09 10.53 -3.70
N ARG A 13 7.58 10.74 -2.47
CA ARG A 13 8.98 10.50 -2.07
C ARG A 13 9.10 9.55 -0.89
N TYR A 14 8.01 9.27 -0.17
CA TYR A 14 8.05 8.46 1.02
C TYR A 14 6.93 7.42 1.07
N VAL A 15 7.19 6.31 1.77
CA VAL A 15 6.23 5.26 2.09
C VAL A 15 5.97 5.26 3.59
N LEU A 16 4.73 5.51 3.98
CA LEU A 16 4.26 5.35 5.35
C LEU A 16 3.46 4.04 5.44
N GLY A 17 3.98 3.07 6.19
CA GLY A 17 3.31 1.80 6.46
C GLY A 17 2.82 1.70 7.90
N PHE A 18 1.56 1.31 8.08
CA PHE A 18 1.00 0.87 9.35
C PHE A 18 0.85 -0.66 9.31
N VAL A 19 1.33 -1.33 10.35
CA VAL A 19 1.28 -2.79 10.45
C VAL A 19 0.54 -3.13 11.72
N ASP A 20 -0.54 -3.88 11.60
CA ASP A 20 -1.22 -4.43 12.77
C ASP A 20 -0.35 -5.51 13.43
N ASP A 21 -0.26 -5.46 14.76
CA ASP A 21 0.63 -6.35 15.50
C ASP A 21 0.08 -7.77 15.57
N TYR A 22 -1.25 -7.93 15.58
CA TYR A 22 -1.87 -9.23 15.68
C TYR A 22 -1.98 -9.94 14.33
N SER A 23 -2.67 -9.34 13.36
CA SER A 23 -2.96 -9.91 12.04
C SER A 23 -1.78 -9.83 11.08
N ARG A 24 -0.83 -8.92 11.33
CA ARG A 24 0.22 -8.50 10.38
C ARG A 24 -0.32 -7.81 9.13
N TYR A 25 -1.58 -7.39 9.15
CA TYR A 25 -2.18 -6.65 8.04
C TYR A 25 -1.50 -5.29 7.89
N VAL A 26 -1.15 -4.94 6.66
CA VAL A 26 -0.40 -3.74 6.34
C VAL A 26 -1.28 -2.75 5.60
N VAL A 27 -1.25 -1.48 5.99
CA VAL A 27 -1.82 -0.37 5.23
C VAL A 27 -0.71 0.60 4.87
N THR A 28 -0.65 1.04 3.61
CA THR A 28 0.39 1.96 3.14
C THR A 28 -0.18 3.25 2.57
N TYR A 29 0.55 4.34 2.79
CA TYR A 29 0.28 5.65 2.21
C TYR A 29 1.55 6.20 1.56
N PHE A 30 1.38 6.85 0.41
CA PHE A 30 2.47 7.50 -0.31
C PHE A 30 2.47 8.99 -0.05
N LEU A 31 3.58 9.53 0.46
CA LEU A 31 3.67 10.93 0.88
C LEU A 31 4.61 11.72 -0.01
N LYS A 32 4.27 13.00 -0.22
CA LYS A 32 5.16 13.98 -0.86
C LYS A 32 6.08 14.63 0.19
N LYS A 33 5.56 14.88 1.40
CA LYS A 33 6.30 15.48 2.52
C LYS A 33 6.16 14.63 3.79
N LYS A 34 7.17 14.64 4.66
CA LYS A 34 7.09 13.96 5.99
C LYS A 34 6.04 14.59 6.90
N SER A 35 5.71 15.87 6.71
CA SER A 35 4.65 16.56 7.45
C SER A 35 3.25 15.96 7.23
N ASP A 36 3.06 15.18 6.15
CA ASP A 36 1.75 14.60 5.81
C ASP A 36 1.39 13.38 6.68
N VAL A 37 2.32 12.89 7.51
CA VAL A 37 2.16 11.68 8.33
C VAL A 37 0.95 11.80 9.26
N ALA A 38 0.79 12.93 9.96
CA ALA A 38 -0.31 13.13 10.90
C ALA A 38 -1.69 13.07 10.22
N ASN A 39 -1.81 13.66 9.03
CA ASN A 39 -3.03 13.62 8.25
C ASN A 39 -3.35 12.20 7.77
N LYS A 40 -2.35 11.46 7.28
CA LYS A 40 -2.54 10.05 6.89
C LYS A 40 -2.84 9.14 8.08
N PHE A 41 -2.30 9.45 9.26
CA PHE A 41 -2.64 8.71 10.47
C PHE A 41 -4.11 8.90 10.87
N LYS A 42 -4.66 10.12 10.79
CA LYS A 42 -6.11 10.35 11.02
C LYS A 42 -6.99 9.57 10.05
N LEU A 43 -6.62 9.53 8.76
CA LEU A 43 -7.31 8.72 7.76
C LEU A 43 -7.25 7.23 8.12
N PHE A 44 -6.09 6.75 8.57
CA PHE A 44 -5.92 5.37 9.03
C PHE A 44 -6.79 5.06 10.25
N LEU A 45 -6.83 5.93 11.27
CA LEU A 45 -7.71 5.76 12.44
C LEU A 45 -9.19 5.62 12.04
N THR A 46 -9.63 6.50 11.13
CA THR A 46 -11.02 6.52 10.65
C THR A 46 -11.36 5.26 9.87
N MET A 47 -10.50 4.89 8.92
CA MET A 47 -10.64 3.68 8.13
C MET A 47 -10.64 2.45 9.04
N HIS A 48 -9.71 2.35 9.99
CA HIS A 48 -9.61 1.21 10.90
C HIS A 48 -10.88 1.03 11.74
N LYS A 49 -11.38 2.12 12.31
CA LYS A 49 -12.63 2.10 13.08
C LYS A 49 -13.82 1.66 12.22
N ASN A 50 -13.90 2.13 10.97
CA ASN A 50 -15.03 1.80 10.09
C ASN A 50 -14.97 0.37 9.54
N GLN A 51 -13.78 -0.16 9.26
CA GLN A 51 -13.63 -1.52 8.71
C GLN A 51 -13.77 -2.60 9.78
N TRP A 52 -13.26 -2.36 10.98
CA TRP A 52 -13.18 -3.39 12.02
C TRP A 52 -14.02 -3.10 13.27
N GLY A 53 -14.64 -1.93 13.39
CA GLY A 53 -15.36 -1.52 14.60
C GLY A 53 -14.45 -1.26 15.81
N GLU A 54 -13.13 -1.33 15.61
CA GLU A 54 -12.14 -1.29 16.68
C GLU A 54 -11.36 0.03 16.70
N ARG A 55 -11.09 0.52 17.90
CA ARG A 55 -10.22 1.68 18.13
C ARG A 55 -8.79 1.23 18.37
N ILE A 56 -7.84 1.92 17.75
CA ILE A 56 -6.41 1.71 17.99
C ILE A 56 -6.07 2.21 19.39
N LYS A 57 -5.57 1.32 20.24
CA LYS A 57 -5.23 1.62 21.64
C LYS A 57 -3.78 2.05 21.83
N CYS A 58 -2.87 1.48 21.02
CA CYS A 58 -1.44 1.68 21.15
C CYS A 58 -0.80 1.91 19.79
N LEU A 59 0.10 2.88 19.71
CA LEU A 59 0.98 3.11 18.58
C LEU A 59 2.42 2.83 19.00
N ARG A 60 3.10 1.95 18.26
CA ARG A 60 4.55 1.74 18.37
C ARG A 60 5.25 2.40 17.19
N SER A 61 6.17 3.31 17.45
CA SER A 61 6.96 3.94 16.39
C SER A 61 8.34 4.36 16.89
N GLU A 62 9.29 4.44 15.97
CA GLU A 62 10.62 5.00 16.23
C GLU A 62 10.57 6.52 16.40
N ASN A 63 11.64 7.07 16.99
CA ASN A 63 11.80 8.50 17.17
C ASN A 63 11.80 9.22 15.82
N GLY A 64 10.64 9.78 15.46
CA GLY A 64 10.48 10.67 14.30
C GLY A 64 11.08 12.06 14.55
N ASN A 65 11.03 12.92 13.52
CA ASN A 65 11.42 14.32 13.68
C ASN A 65 10.41 15.09 14.55
N GLU A 66 10.79 16.27 15.02
CA GLU A 66 10.00 17.07 15.98
C GLU A 66 8.66 17.54 15.43
N PHE A 67 8.60 17.90 14.14
CA PHE A 67 7.36 18.31 13.49
C PHE A 67 6.31 17.18 13.43
N VAL A 68 6.76 15.96 13.13
CA VAL A 68 5.89 14.78 13.18
C VAL A 68 5.50 14.47 14.63
N LYS A 69 6.41 14.63 15.60
CA LYS A 69 6.10 14.42 17.03
C LYS A 69 4.95 15.31 17.50
N LYS A 70 5.05 16.64 17.39
CA LYS A 70 4.02 17.57 17.93
C LYS A 70 2.62 17.30 17.35
N SER A 71 2.53 17.11 16.03
CA SER A 71 1.25 16.86 15.36
C SER A 71 0.66 15.50 15.72
N MET A 72 1.51 14.48 15.85
CA MET A 72 1.08 13.15 16.31
C MET A 72 0.66 13.17 17.78
N ASP A 73 1.35 13.89 18.65
CA ASP A 73 1.06 13.95 20.08
C ASP A 73 -0.35 14.49 20.34
N LYS A 74 -0.76 15.54 19.61
CA LYS A 74 -2.14 16.05 19.65
C LYS A 74 -3.17 14.99 19.27
N ILE A 75 -2.92 14.23 18.19
CA ILE A 75 -3.80 13.14 17.76
C ILE A 75 -3.85 12.06 18.86
N ARG A 76 -2.71 11.68 19.42
CA ARG A 76 -2.66 10.65 20.46
C ARG A 76 -3.48 11.03 21.68
N GLN A 77 -3.34 12.27 22.16
CA GLN A 77 -4.13 12.78 23.29
C GLN A 77 -5.63 12.82 22.94
N GLN A 78 -5.98 13.31 21.74
CA GLN A 78 -7.38 13.41 21.30
C GLN A 78 -8.09 12.04 21.23
N TYR A 79 -7.39 10.99 20.79
CA TYR A 79 -7.97 9.67 20.60
C TYR A 79 -7.65 8.68 21.76
N GLY A 80 -6.94 9.14 22.80
CA GLY A 80 -6.54 8.29 23.93
C GLY A 80 -5.55 7.18 23.56
N ILE A 81 -4.66 7.42 22.59
CA ILE A 81 -3.71 6.44 22.07
C ILE A 81 -2.41 6.47 22.88
N ILE A 82 -2.05 5.33 23.47
CA ILE A 82 -0.78 5.15 24.16
C ILE A 82 0.35 5.08 23.12
N HIS A 83 1.40 5.89 23.27
CA HIS A 83 2.60 5.77 22.43
C HIS A 83 3.68 5.02 23.18
N GLN A 84 4.01 3.84 22.69
CA GLN A 84 5.18 3.11 23.14
C GLN A 84 6.34 3.45 22.20
N LYS A 85 7.38 4.07 22.76
CA LYS A 85 8.68 4.21 22.10
C LYS A 85 9.56 3.04 22.55
N PRO A 86 10.38 2.46 21.66
CA PRO A 86 11.32 1.43 22.07
C PRO A 86 12.26 2.02 23.13
N VAL A 87 12.56 1.22 24.15
CA VAL A 87 13.66 1.51 25.08
C VAL A 87 14.96 1.35 24.28
N PRO A 88 15.98 2.20 24.49
CA PRO A 88 17.32 1.91 23.96
C PRO A 88 17.66 0.45 24.32
N TYR A 89 18.12 -0.35 23.37
CA TYR A 89 18.43 -1.78 23.52
C TYR A 89 17.28 -2.81 23.42
N SER A 90 15.99 -2.46 23.46
CA SER A 90 14.89 -3.41 23.22
C SER A 90 14.48 -3.50 21.74
N LEU A 91 15.42 -3.96 20.89
CA LEU A 91 15.23 -4.07 19.43
C LEU A 91 13.97 -4.86 19.03
N GLN A 92 13.56 -5.85 19.83
CA GLN A 92 12.43 -6.74 19.53
C GLN A 92 11.07 -6.05 19.34
N GLN A 93 10.79 -4.96 20.05
CA GLN A 93 9.45 -4.34 20.03
C GLN A 93 9.14 -3.58 18.73
N ASN A 94 10.16 -3.08 18.02
CA ASN A 94 10.00 -2.43 16.71
C ASN A 94 10.39 -3.32 15.53
N ASN A 95 10.74 -4.58 15.78
CA ASN A 95 11.19 -5.49 14.73
C ASN A 95 10.10 -5.77 13.69
N VAL A 96 8.83 -5.83 14.08
CA VAL A 96 7.74 -6.17 13.15
C VAL A 96 7.64 -5.17 12.00
N SER A 97 7.47 -3.87 12.31
CA SER A 97 7.30 -2.84 11.29
C SER A 97 8.56 -2.72 10.43
N LYS A 98 9.75 -2.81 11.04
CA LYS A 98 11.03 -2.81 10.32
C LYS A 98 11.17 -3.99 9.36
N HIS A 99 10.94 -5.20 9.83
CA HIS A 99 11.00 -6.40 9.00
C HIS A 99 9.98 -6.32 7.87
N MET A 100 8.75 -5.90 8.17
CA MET A 100 7.71 -5.75 7.16
C MET A 100 8.10 -4.71 6.09
N ASN A 101 8.60 -3.54 6.50
CA ASN A 101 9.08 -2.52 5.56
C ASN A 101 10.23 -3.06 4.70
N ARG A 102 11.18 -3.81 5.28
CA ARG A 102 12.26 -4.47 4.53
C ARG A 102 11.71 -5.48 3.52
N THR A 103 10.77 -6.33 3.93
CA THR A 103 10.13 -7.32 3.05
C THR A 103 9.40 -6.65 1.90
N ILE A 104 8.62 -5.59 2.16
CA ILE A 104 7.91 -4.82 1.14
C ILE A 104 8.92 -4.25 0.13
N MET A 105 10.00 -3.64 0.60
CA MET A 105 10.99 -3.04 -0.29
C MET A 105 11.76 -4.06 -1.12
N VAL A 106 12.12 -5.21 -0.55
CA VAL A 106 12.76 -6.32 -1.27
C VAL A 106 11.83 -6.84 -2.37
N LYS A 107 10.59 -7.18 -2.02
CA LYS A 107 9.61 -7.69 -3.00
C LYS A 107 9.28 -6.67 -4.09
N THR A 108 9.16 -5.38 -3.73
CA THR A 108 8.96 -4.28 -4.69
C THR A 108 10.12 -4.21 -5.68
N ARG A 109 11.36 -4.29 -5.18
CA ARG A 109 12.55 -4.25 -6.04
C ARG A 109 12.57 -5.42 -7.01
N SER A 110 12.34 -6.64 -6.52
CA SER A 110 12.25 -7.83 -7.35
C SER A 110 11.15 -7.70 -8.41
N MET A 111 9.98 -7.18 -8.03
CA MET A 111 8.84 -6.98 -8.92
C MET A 111 9.15 -6.00 -10.06
N LEU A 112 9.83 -4.88 -9.77
CA LEU A 112 10.26 -3.91 -10.78
C LEU A 112 11.32 -4.51 -11.72
N GLN A 113 12.33 -5.18 -11.17
CA GLN A 113 13.43 -5.76 -11.94
C GLN A 113 12.97 -6.90 -12.85
N TYR A 114 12.07 -7.77 -12.36
CA TYR A 114 11.60 -8.94 -13.10
C TYR A 114 10.97 -8.61 -14.46
N LYS A 115 10.31 -7.44 -14.59
CA LYS A 115 9.71 -6.97 -15.85
C LYS A 115 10.39 -5.74 -16.43
N GLY A 116 11.56 -5.35 -15.93
CA GLY A 116 12.28 -4.16 -16.42
C GLY A 116 11.48 -2.86 -16.26
N VAL A 117 10.59 -2.77 -15.28
CA VAL A 117 9.73 -1.59 -15.09
C VAL A 117 10.53 -0.47 -14.44
N SER A 118 10.43 0.74 -15.01
CA SER A 118 11.14 1.93 -14.49
C SER A 118 10.86 2.18 -13.00
N ALA A 119 11.90 2.56 -12.27
CA ALA A 119 11.84 2.88 -10.85
C ALA A 119 10.84 4.00 -10.50
N MET A 120 10.43 4.85 -11.46
CA MET A 120 9.39 5.86 -11.22
C MET A 120 8.03 5.25 -10.83
N TRP A 121 7.81 3.97 -11.16
CA TRP A 121 6.59 3.23 -10.80
C TRP A 121 6.65 2.59 -9.42
N TRP A 122 7.68 2.88 -8.61
CA TRP A 122 7.86 2.26 -7.30
C TRP A 122 6.61 2.35 -6.41
N ALA A 123 5.85 3.45 -6.45
CA ALA A 123 4.66 3.59 -5.60
C ALA A 123 3.57 2.57 -5.98
N GLU A 124 3.36 2.33 -7.27
CA GLU A 124 2.41 1.33 -7.77
C GLU A 124 2.89 -0.10 -7.45
N ALA A 125 4.20 -0.34 -7.59
CA ALA A 125 4.81 -1.61 -7.24
C ALA A 125 4.74 -1.91 -5.73
N VAL A 126 4.96 -0.90 -4.87
CA VAL A 126 4.78 -1.03 -3.40
C VAL A 126 3.32 -1.33 -3.08
N LYS A 127 2.37 -0.60 -3.70
CA LYS A 127 0.94 -0.83 -3.48
C LYS A 127 0.55 -2.26 -3.86
N THR A 128 1.02 -2.72 -5.02
CA THR A 128 0.80 -4.10 -5.48
C THR A 128 1.45 -5.12 -4.55
N THR A 129 2.68 -4.85 -4.10
CA THR A 129 3.40 -5.72 -3.17
C THR A 129 2.65 -5.86 -1.84
N MET A 130 2.17 -4.76 -1.26
CA MET A 130 1.36 -4.78 -0.03
C MET A 130 0.06 -5.56 -0.24
N TYR A 131 -0.61 -5.35 -1.37
CA TYR A 131 -1.84 -6.07 -1.70
C TYR A 131 -1.60 -7.58 -1.71
N LEU A 132 -0.53 -8.02 -2.36
CA LEU A 132 -0.13 -9.44 -2.38
C LEU A 132 0.25 -9.95 -0.99
N ILE A 133 1.01 -9.18 -0.19
CA ILE A 133 1.41 -9.56 1.17
C ILE A 133 0.19 -9.81 2.05
N ASN A 134 -0.82 -8.94 2.01
CA ASN A 134 -2.01 -9.10 2.84
C ASN A 134 -2.82 -10.34 2.47
N GLN A 135 -2.74 -10.82 1.23
CA GLN A 135 -3.44 -12.02 0.76
C GLN A 135 -2.61 -13.30 0.82
N SER A 136 -1.31 -13.19 1.09
CA SER A 136 -0.40 -14.33 1.14
C SER A 136 -0.18 -14.78 2.57
N THR A 137 -0.03 -16.09 2.74
CA THR A 137 0.44 -16.67 4.01
C THR A 137 1.93 -16.35 4.21
N ASN A 138 2.42 -16.53 5.44
CA ASN A 138 3.83 -16.35 5.76
C ASN A 138 4.34 -17.54 6.57
N SER A 139 5.66 -17.66 6.74
CA SER A 139 6.27 -18.82 7.43
C SER A 139 5.78 -19.01 8.87
N LYS A 140 5.34 -17.94 9.55
CA LYS A 140 4.78 -18.01 10.91
C LYS A 140 3.30 -18.38 10.93
N ARG A 141 2.58 -18.19 9.82
CA ARG A 141 1.16 -18.48 9.65
C ARG A 141 0.93 -19.00 8.23
N SER A 142 1.21 -20.28 8.06
CA SER A 142 1.22 -20.97 6.76
C SER A 142 -0.18 -21.15 6.16
N THR A 143 -1.24 -21.06 6.98
CA THR A 143 -2.62 -21.36 6.58
C THR A 143 -3.53 -20.13 6.50
N THR A 144 -3.24 -19.07 7.26
CA THR A 144 -4.15 -17.92 7.39
C THR A 144 -3.45 -16.61 6.99
N PRO A 145 -3.80 -16.01 5.83
CA PRO A 145 -3.21 -14.74 5.42
C PRO A 145 -3.72 -13.57 6.27
N PRO A 146 -2.99 -12.44 6.33
CA PRO A 146 -3.41 -11.26 7.11
C PRO A 146 -4.81 -10.76 6.79
N TYR A 147 -5.22 -10.83 5.52
CA TYR A 147 -6.55 -10.44 5.06
C TYR A 147 -7.64 -11.30 5.71
N ASP A 148 -7.44 -12.62 5.77
CA ASP A 148 -8.41 -13.54 6.37
C ASP A 148 -8.56 -13.28 7.87
N LEU A 149 -7.45 -13.04 8.57
CA LEU A 149 -7.49 -12.67 10.00
C LEU A 149 -8.22 -11.35 10.26
N SER A 150 -8.07 -10.38 9.36
CA SER A 150 -8.63 -9.04 9.55
C SER A 150 -10.11 -8.99 9.16
N PHE A 151 -10.49 -9.65 8.07
CA PHE A 151 -11.85 -9.58 7.50
C PHE A 151 -12.67 -10.85 7.73
N LYS A 152 -12.11 -11.86 8.43
CA LYS A 152 -12.74 -13.17 8.68
C LYS A 152 -13.26 -13.82 7.41
N THR A 153 -12.58 -13.57 6.29
CA THR A 153 -12.98 -13.94 4.94
C THR A 153 -11.76 -14.27 4.11
N LYS A 154 -11.77 -15.43 3.44
CA LYS A 154 -10.67 -15.83 2.56
C LYS A 154 -10.53 -14.88 1.36
N PRO A 155 -9.31 -14.44 1.01
CA PRO A 155 -9.11 -13.62 -0.18
C PRO A 155 -9.37 -14.44 -1.45
N ARG A 156 -10.05 -13.84 -2.43
CA ARG A 156 -10.13 -14.40 -3.78
C ARG A 156 -8.81 -14.14 -4.49
N LEU A 157 -8.25 -15.11 -5.21
CA LEU A 157 -6.93 -14.96 -5.85
C LEU A 157 -6.97 -15.02 -7.38
N ASN A 158 -8.12 -15.37 -7.98
CA ASN A 158 -8.24 -15.58 -9.44
C ASN A 158 -8.01 -14.30 -10.26
N HIS A 159 -8.15 -13.12 -9.64
CA HIS A 159 -7.92 -11.82 -10.28
C HIS A 159 -6.46 -11.36 -10.18
N LEU A 160 -5.58 -12.12 -9.52
CA LEU A 160 -4.18 -11.72 -9.42
C LEU A 160 -3.53 -11.74 -10.81
N ARG A 161 -2.69 -10.73 -11.06
CA ARG A 161 -1.93 -10.54 -12.29
C ARG A 161 -0.49 -10.17 -11.96
N VAL A 162 0.43 -10.56 -12.84
CA VAL A 162 1.84 -10.19 -12.76
C VAL A 162 1.96 -8.67 -12.95
N PHE A 163 2.77 -8.00 -12.14
CA PHE A 163 3.04 -6.56 -12.26
C PHE A 163 3.93 -6.24 -13.46
N GLY A 164 3.62 -5.18 -14.21
CA GLY A 164 4.44 -4.70 -15.33
C GLY A 164 4.28 -5.31 -16.73
N PRO A 165 3.49 -6.37 -17.01
CA PRO A 165 3.33 -6.85 -18.38
C PRO A 165 2.56 -5.82 -19.21
N ILE A 166 2.92 -5.75 -20.48
CA ILE A 166 2.14 -5.07 -21.52
C ILE A 166 0.99 -6.00 -21.92
N GLY A 167 -0.21 -5.46 -21.99
CA GLY A 167 -1.41 -6.16 -22.44
C GLY A 167 -2.44 -5.16 -22.94
N TYR A 168 -3.70 -5.57 -22.93
CA TYR A 168 -4.83 -4.77 -23.38
C TYR A 168 -5.85 -4.62 -22.27
N ALA A 169 -6.39 -3.41 -22.11
CA ALA A 169 -7.49 -3.13 -21.20
C ALA A 169 -8.70 -2.62 -21.99
N HIS A 170 -9.89 -2.94 -21.50
CA HIS A 170 -11.12 -2.46 -22.13
C HIS A 170 -11.32 -0.95 -21.92
N VAL A 171 -11.62 -0.23 -23.00
CA VAL A 171 -12.14 1.15 -22.94
C VAL A 171 -13.51 1.14 -22.25
N ASP A 172 -13.94 2.18 -21.54
CA ASP A 172 -15.31 2.19 -20.98
C ASP A 172 -16.35 2.16 -22.12
N LYS A 173 -17.40 1.32 -22.02
CA LYS A 173 -18.47 1.27 -23.04
C LYS A 173 -19.14 2.63 -23.22
N SER A 174 -19.26 3.42 -22.16
CA SER A 174 -19.83 4.77 -22.20
C SER A 174 -19.00 5.78 -23.00
N LYS A 175 -17.74 5.46 -23.28
CA LYS A 175 -16.78 6.32 -23.99
C LYS A 175 -16.47 5.82 -25.40
N ARG A 176 -17.22 4.84 -25.89
CA ARG A 176 -17.03 4.25 -27.23
C ARG A 176 -18.19 4.62 -28.13
N THR A 177 -17.88 4.98 -29.36
CA THR A 177 -18.84 4.91 -30.47
C THR A 177 -18.81 3.52 -31.15
N LYS A 178 -19.78 3.22 -32.03
CA LYS A 178 -20.00 1.86 -32.60
C LYS A 178 -18.78 1.28 -33.33
N LEU A 179 -17.88 2.13 -33.84
CA LEU A 179 -16.73 1.75 -34.66
C LEU A 179 -15.36 1.93 -33.97
N GLU A 180 -15.31 2.43 -32.73
CA GLU A 180 -14.03 2.69 -32.05
C GLU A 180 -13.39 1.43 -31.44
N ALA A 181 -12.07 1.50 -31.26
CA ALA A 181 -11.28 0.45 -30.63
C ALA A 181 -11.82 0.09 -29.24
N LYS A 182 -12.11 -1.21 -29.06
CA LYS A 182 -12.68 -1.75 -27.80
C LYS A 182 -11.63 -1.94 -26.72
N MET A 183 -10.35 -1.81 -27.03
CA MET A 183 -9.24 -2.04 -26.12
C MET A 183 -8.12 -1.05 -26.41
N PHE A 184 -7.32 -0.75 -25.40
CA PHE A 184 -6.12 0.07 -25.54
C PHE A 184 -4.91 -0.68 -24.97
N LYS A 185 -3.74 -0.46 -25.56
CA LYS A 185 -2.49 -1.09 -25.11
C LYS A 185 -2.03 -0.44 -23.82
N CYS A 186 -1.78 -1.24 -22.79
CA CYS A 186 -1.46 -0.73 -21.46
C CYS A 186 -0.49 -1.63 -20.71
N MET A 187 0.20 -1.06 -19.72
CA MET A 187 1.00 -1.80 -18.75
C MET A 187 0.24 -1.95 -17.44
N PHE A 188 0.18 -3.17 -16.90
CA PHE A 188 -0.50 -3.41 -15.61
C PHE A 188 0.31 -2.83 -14.43
N LEU A 189 -0.35 -2.02 -13.60
CA LEU A 189 0.23 -1.33 -12.44
C LEU A 189 -0.30 -1.83 -11.10
N GLY A 190 -1.27 -2.74 -11.08
CA GLY A 190 -1.82 -3.28 -9.84
C GLY A 190 -3.33 -3.13 -9.70
N TYR A 191 -3.77 -3.04 -8.46
CA TYR A 191 -5.17 -3.20 -8.06
C TYR A 191 -5.75 -1.89 -7.53
N THR A 192 -7.06 -1.72 -7.68
CA THR A 192 -7.80 -0.58 -7.12
C THR A 192 -8.62 -1.02 -5.91
N GLU A 193 -8.77 -0.14 -4.92
CA GLU A 193 -9.62 -0.41 -3.75
C GLU A 193 -11.10 -0.07 -4.04
N ASP A 194 -11.34 0.95 -4.88
CA ASP A 194 -12.67 1.52 -5.11
C ASP A 194 -13.43 0.89 -6.29
N SER A 195 -12.82 -0.10 -6.96
CA SER A 195 -13.44 -0.74 -8.13
C SER A 195 -12.97 -2.17 -8.33
N LYS A 196 -13.77 -2.97 -9.06
CA LYS A 196 -13.37 -4.32 -9.53
C LYS A 196 -12.40 -4.28 -10.71
N GLY A 197 -11.84 -3.11 -11.03
CA GLY A 197 -10.89 -2.90 -12.12
C GLY A 197 -9.43 -3.00 -11.68
N TYR A 198 -8.56 -2.96 -12.68
CA TYR A 198 -7.12 -2.88 -12.51
C TYR A 198 -6.63 -1.46 -12.77
N ARG A 199 -5.57 -1.09 -12.09
CA ARG A 199 -4.84 0.14 -12.35
C ARG A 199 -3.85 -0.16 -13.47
N VAL A 200 -3.93 0.58 -14.56
CA VAL A 200 -3.13 0.36 -15.77
C VAL A 200 -2.53 1.67 -16.28
N TYR A 201 -1.37 1.60 -16.90
CA TYR A 201 -0.76 2.72 -17.60
C TYR A 201 -1.06 2.61 -19.09
N ASP A 202 -1.83 3.55 -19.60
CA ASP A 202 -2.08 3.67 -21.04
C ASP A 202 -0.81 4.20 -21.73
N LEU A 203 -0.28 3.40 -22.67
CA LEU A 203 0.96 3.69 -23.37
C LEU A 203 0.80 4.78 -24.44
N GLU A 204 -0.40 5.01 -24.94
CA GLU A 204 -0.68 6.04 -25.94
C GLU A 204 -0.90 7.39 -25.26
N SER A 205 -1.82 7.44 -24.29
CA SER A 205 -2.15 8.70 -23.62
C SER A 205 -1.18 9.08 -22.49
N ASN A 206 -0.23 8.21 -22.15
CA ASN A 206 0.73 8.39 -21.04
C ASN A 206 0.06 8.71 -19.68
N LYS A 207 -1.13 8.14 -19.46
CA LYS A 207 -1.95 8.36 -18.26
C LYS A 207 -2.23 7.06 -17.53
N VAL A 208 -2.31 7.13 -16.21
CA VAL A 208 -2.82 6.03 -15.38
C VAL A 208 -4.35 6.03 -15.46
N LYS A 209 -4.92 4.89 -15.79
CA LYS A 209 -6.38 4.66 -15.92
C LYS A 209 -6.80 3.45 -15.09
N ILE A 210 -8.12 3.36 -14.86
CA ILE A 210 -8.75 2.14 -14.35
C ILE A 210 -9.30 1.40 -15.57
N GLY A 211 -8.91 0.14 -15.75
CA GLY A 211 -9.35 -0.71 -16.85
C GLY A 211 -9.85 -2.06 -16.33
N LYS A 212 -10.82 -2.66 -17.03
CA LYS A 212 -11.11 -4.09 -16.84
C LYS A 212 -10.10 -4.88 -17.67
N GLY A 213 -9.42 -5.83 -17.04
CA GLY A 213 -8.49 -6.70 -17.74
C GLY A 213 -9.25 -7.58 -18.72
N GLY A 214 -8.70 -7.71 -19.94
CA GLY A 214 -9.03 -8.82 -20.83
C GLY A 214 -8.43 -10.13 -20.35
#